data_AF-A0A821XHN2-F1
#
_entry.id   AF-A0A821XHN2-F1
#
_cell.length_a   1.000
_cell.length_b   1.000
_cell.length_c   1.000
_cell.angle_alpha   90.00
_cell.angle_beta   90.00
_cell.angle_gamma   90.00
#
_symmetry.space_group_name_H-M   'P 1'
#
loop_
_entity.id
_entity.type
_entity.pdbx_description
1 polymer ?
#
loop_
_entity_poly.entity_id
_entity_poly.type
_entity_poly.pdbx_seq_one_letter_code
_entity_poly.pdbx_strand_id
1 'polypeptide(L)'
;MESIYIEAYTSLSFDFINKHPLLKRLILWFQQLGNNGGGKLTYEFIGLNLPGSLSSVTMLNTLISKSNAKISEAEFRFDQLQKHFDDHNLQYAFGSEDATNIIKKIKYDSTTNTFNGFPTPLDRGVPIKEYYRTNSFDKLKLWFDSNDKSSFLNVHMIQPVPSTNQNIIPSPFLLSAYGIDNTATANDILQR
;
A
#
# COMPACT_ATOMS: atom_id res chain seq x y z
N MET A 1 -18.07 -28.39 28.67
CA MET A 1 -16.85 -27.76 29.21
C MET A 1 -15.89 -27.70 28.02
N GLU A 2 -15.97 -26.61 27.24
CA GLU A 2 -15.21 -26.48 25.99
C GLU A 2 -13.75 -26.13 26.30
N SER A 3 -12.84 -27.04 25.97
CA SER A 3 -11.41 -26.76 25.93
C SER A 3 -11.08 -26.04 24.63
N ILE A 4 -10.90 -24.72 24.71
CA ILE A 4 -10.33 -23.93 23.61
C ILE A 4 -8.82 -24.19 23.61
N TYR A 5 -8.32 -24.85 22.57
CA TYR A 5 -6.89 -25.06 22.34
C TYR A 5 -6.21 -23.71 22.06
N ILE A 6 -5.28 -23.31 22.94
CA ILE A 6 -4.44 -22.12 22.78
C ILE A 6 -3.09 -22.59 22.21
N GLU A 7 -2.99 -22.79 20.90
CA GLU A 7 -1.73 -23.15 20.24
C GLU A 7 -0.89 -21.94 19.79
N ALA A 8 -1.39 -20.71 19.92
CA ALA A 8 -0.76 -19.54 19.28
C ALA A 8 0.35 -18.84 20.11
N TYR A 9 0.58 -19.21 21.38
CA TYR A 9 1.60 -18.54 22.22
C TYR A 9 2.37 -19.55 23.06
N THR A 10 3.39 -20.18 22.46
CA THR A 10 4.27 -21.17 23.11
C THR A 10 5.17 -20.59 24.22
N SER A 11 5.16 -19.26 24.44
CA SER A 11 6.01 -18.60 25.45
C SER A 11 5.31 -18.20 26.76
N LEU A 12 3.97 -18.26 26.85
CA LEU A 12 3.23 -17.87 28.04
C LEU A 12 2.48 -19.06 28.64
N SER A 13 2.79 -19.41 29.89
CA SER A 13 2.12 -20.52 30.56
C SER A 13 0.65 -20.21 30.85
N PHE A 14 -0.20 -21.23 30.75
CA PHE A 14 -1.63 -21.13 31.04
C PHE A 14 -1.91 -20.57 32.45
N ASP A 15 -1.06 -20.91 33.42
CA ASP A 15 -1.14 -20.42 34.79
C ASP A 15 -0.87 -18.91 34.90
N PHE A 16 0.02 -18.37 34.07
CA PHE A 16 0.28 -16.93 34.02
C PHE A 16 -0.93 -16.17 33.44
N ILE A 17 -1.49 -16.67 32.33
CA ILE A 17 -2.64 -16.06 31.67
C ILE A 17 -3.87 -16.02 32.60
N ASN A 18 -4.11 -17.08 33.38
CA ASN A 18 -5.25 -17.14 34.29
C ASN A 18 -5.10 -16.26 35.55
N LYS A 19 -3.87 -15.93 35.94
CA LYS A 19 -3.61 -14.97 37.04
C LYS A 19 -3.86 -13.51 36.66
N HIS A 20 -3.93 -13.20 35.36
CA HIS A 20 -4.13 -11.85 34.86
C HIS A 20 -5.44 -11.75 34.05
N PRO A 21 -6.60 -11.55 34.70
CA PRO A 21 -7.92 -11.60 34.04
C PRO A 21 -8.09 -10.56 32.92
N LEU A 22 -7.40 -9.41 33.01
CA LEU A 22 -7.34 -8.42 31.93
C LEU A 22 -6.55 -8.92 30.72
N LEU A 23 -5.41 -9.59 30.95
CA LEU A 23 -4.60 -10.21 29.90
C LEU A 23 -5.37 -11.35 29.21
N LYS A 24 -6.10 -12.16 29.99
CA LYS A 24 -6.97 -13.22 29.45
C LYS A 24 -8.08 -12.64 28.57
N ARG A 25 -8.78 -11.59 29.04
CA ARG A 25 -9.81 -10.90 28.23
C ARG A 25 -9.22 -10.30 26.96
N LEU A 26 -8.00 -9.76 27.04
CA LEU A 26 -7.28 -9.21 25.90
C LEU A 26 -6.96 -10.30 24.87
N ILE A 27 -6.38 -11.43 25.30
CA ILE A 27 -6.06 -12.57 24.40
C ILE A 27 -7.32 -13.10 23.72
N LEU A 28 -8.43 -13.23 24.45
CA LEU A 28 -9.71 -13.66 23.90
C LEU A 28 -10.28 -12.63 22.89
N TRP A 29 -10.16 -11.33 23.18
CA TRP A 29 -10.54 -10.26 22.26
C TRP A 29 -9.69 -10.27 20.98
N PHE A 30 -8.38 -10.55 21.11
CA PHE A 30 -7.47 -10.75 19.97
C PHE A 30 -7.86 -11.95 19.10
N GLN A 31 -8.24 -13.08 19.69
CA GLN A 31 -8.70 -14.26 18.96
C GLN A 31 -10.01 -13.98 18.20
N GLN A 32 -10.89 -13.14 18.76
CA GLN A 32 -12.13 -12.72 18.09
C GLN A 32 -11.89 -11.73 16.94
N LEU A 33 -10.86 -10.87 17.04
CA LEU A 33 -10.44 -9.97 15.96
C LEU A 33 -9.48 -10.61 14.94
N GLY A 34 -9.01 -11.82 15.19
CA GLY A 34 -8.15 -12.58 14.27
C GLY A 34 -8.74 -12.83 12.89
N ASN A 35 -10.03 -12.55 12.69
CA ASN A 35 -10.67 -12.58 11.37
C ASN A 35 -10.61 -11.24 10.60
N ASN A 36 -10.14 -10.14 11.19
CA ASN A 36 -9.86 -8.88 10.48
C ASN A 36 -8.80 -8.06 11.23
N GLY A 37 -7.57 -8.10 10.70
CA GLY A 37 -6.34 -7.58 11.31
C GLY A 37 -6.49 -6.30 12.13
N GLY A 38 -6.16 -6.42 13.43
CA GLY A 38 -6.12 -5.29 14.35
C GLY A 38 -5.12 -4.25 13.87
N GLY A 39 -5.64 -3.13 13.36
CA GLY A 39 -4.83 -2.06 12.77
C GLY A 39 -4.00 -1.26 13.79
N LYS A 40 -3.73 0.01 13.46
CA LYS A 40 -2.86 0.89 14.27
C LYS A 40 -3.17 0.90 15.77
N LEU A 41 -4.46 0.95 16.14
CA LEU A 41 -4.89 1.00 17.55
C LEU A 41 -4.46 -0.24 18.33
N THR A 42 -4.50 -1.40 17.68
CA THR A 42 -4.07 -2.68 18.28
C THR A 42 -2.55 -2.69 18.48
N TYR A 43 -1.80 -2.21 17.49
CA TYR A 43 -0.34 -2.07 17.58
C TYR A 43 0.07 -1.15 18.74
N GLU A 44 -0.57 0.02 18.85
CA GLU A 44 -0.31 0.98 19.93
C GLU A 44 -0.72 0.41 21.30
N PHE A 45 -1.86 -0.27 21.37
CA PHE A 45 -2.31 -0.92 22.60
C PHE A 45 -1.30 -1.96 23.09
N ILE A 46 -0.82 -2.85 22.22
CA ILE A 46 0.21 -3.84 22.59
C ILE A 46 1.49 -3.11 23.03
N GLY A 47 1.95 -2.11 22.26
CA GLY A 47 3.17 -1.38 22.58
C GLY A 47 3.13 -0.69 23.95
N LEU A 48 1.95 -0.20 24.35
CA LEU A 48 1.74 0.41 25.67
C LEU A 48 1.67 -0.62 26.81
N ASN A 49 1.08 -1.79 26.56
CA ASN A 49 0.86 -2.81 27.60
C ASN A 49 2.00 -3.85 27.71
N LEU A 50 2.85 -3.96 26.69
CA LEU A 50 4.02 -4.83 26.64
C LEU A 50 5.25 -4.04 26.18
N PRO A 51 5.86 -3.21 27.05
CA PRO A 51 7.02 -2.40 26.69
C PRO A 51 8.17 -3.24 26.13
N GLY A 52 8.72 -2.82 24.99
CA GLY A 52 9.83 -3.51 24.31
C GLY A 52 9.41 -4.67 23.39
N SER A 53 8.12 -5.03 23.34
CA SER A 53 7.63 -6.08 22.44
C SER A 53 7.51 -5.64 20.97
N LEU A 54 7.33 -4.33 20.73
CA LEU A 54 7.11 -3.76 19.41
C LEU A 54 8.03 -2.55 19.18
N SER A 55 8.37 -2.33 17.91
CA SER A 55 9.08 -1.12 17.48
C SER A 55 8.20 0.12 17.65
N SER A 56 8.79 1.30 17.80
CA SER A 56 7.99 2.52 17.82
C SER A 56 7.40 2.80 16.43
N VAL A 57 6.21 3.43 16.39
CA VAL A 57 5.57 3.86 15.14
C VAL A 57 6.48 4.81 14.36
N THR A 58 7.25 5.66 15.05
CA THR A 58 8.27 6.53 14.44
C THR A 58 9.36 5.75 13.72
N MET A 59 9.86 4.68 14.33
CA MET A 59 10.85 3.80 13.71
C MET A 59 10.26 3.09 12.49
N LEU A 60 9.03 2.56 12.60
CA LEU A 60 8.35 1.94 11.47
C LEU A 60 8.18 2.92 10.30
N ASN A 61 7.71 4.14 10.56
CA ASN A 61 7.57 5.18 9.53
C ASN A 61 8.91 5.53 8.89
N THR A 62 10.00 5.54 9.66
CA THR A 62 11.35 5.79 9.16
C THR A 62 11.86 4.63 8.30
N LEU A 63 11.57 3.39 8.67
CA LEU A 63 11.92 2.21 7.87
C LEU A 63 11.12 2.19 6.56
N ILE A 64 9.82 2.51 6.63
CA ILE A 64 8.94 2.61 5.45
C ILE A 64 9.43 3.73 4.53
N SER A 65 9.76 4.91 5.06
CA SER A 65 10.24 6.04 4.24
C SER A 65 11.60 5.79 3.59
N LYS A 66 12.47 4.99 4.23
CA LYS A 66 13.76 4.56 3.69
C LYS A 66 13.66 3.33 2.78
N SER A 67 12.52 2.66 2.75
CA SER A 67 12.35 1.47 1.92
C SER A 67 12.21 1.85 0.45
N ASN A 68 12.69 0.97 -0.44
CA ASN A 68 12.44 1.07 -1.88
C ASN A 68 10.98 0.72 -2.25
N ALA A 69 10.09 0.63 -1.27
CA ALA A 69 8.68 0.33 -1.46
C ALA A 69 7.80 1.59 -1.57
N LYS A 70 8.39 2.79 -1.53
CA LYS A 70 7.64 4.02 -1.81
C LYS A 70 7.13 3.98 -3.25
N ILE A 71 5.82 4.09 -3.40
CA ILE A 71 5.16 4.19 -4.70
C ILE A 71 5.04 5.67 -5.06
N SER A 72 5.45 6.03 -6.27
CA SER A 72 5.21 7.37 -6.83
C SER A 72 4.04 7.36 -7.80
N GLU A 73 3.34 8.49 -7.91
CA GLU A 73 2.28 8.67 -8.89
C GLU A 73 2.85 8.61 -10.31
N ALA A 74 2.14 7.92 -11.22
CA ALA A 74 2.48 7.76 -12.62
C ALA A 74 3.85 7.11 -12.91
N GLU A 75 4.45 6.45 -11.91
CA GLU A 75 5.66 5.68 -12.10
C GLU A 75 5.32 4.23 -12.48
N PHE A 76 5.93 3.73 -13.55
CA PHE A 76 5.90 2.30 -13.89
C PHE A 76 7.12 1.60 -13.29
N ARG A 77 6.88 0.62 -12.43
CA ARG A 77 7.90 -0.05 -11.61
C ARG A 77 8.40 -1.36 -12.23
N PHE A 78 8.83 -1.31 -13.49
CA PHE A 78 9.24 -2.50 -14.25
C PHE A 78 10.48 -3.20 -13.64
N ASP A 79 11.47 -2.45 -13.17
CA ASP A 79 12.67 -3.04 -12.54
C ASP A 79 12.32 -3.80 -11.27
N GLN A 80 11.41 -3.25 -10.45
CA GLN A 80 10.94 -3.91 -9.24
C GLN A 80 10.03 -5.10 -9.56
N LEU A 81 9.26 -5.03 -10.65
CA LEU A 81 8.48 -6.17 -11.15
C LEU A 81 9.39 -7.31 -11.59
N GLN A 82 10.45 -7.02 -12.35
CA GLN A 82 11.43 -8.02 -12.77
C GLN A 82 12.08 -8.68 -11.55
N LYS A 83 12.54 -7.88 -10.59
CA LYS A 83 13.10 -8.41 -9.35
C LYS A 83 12.09 -9.28 -8.59
N HIS A 84 10.83 -8.87 -8.52
CA HIS A 84 9.77 -9.67 -7.89
C HIS A 84 9.59 -11.03 -8.56
N PHE A 85 9.75 -11.09 -9.89
CA PHE A 85 9.70 -12.35 -10.64
C PHE A 85 10.93 -13.21 -10.39
N ASP A 86 12.12 -12.61 -10.39
CA ASP A 86 13.37 -13.32 -10.15
C ASP A 86 13.40 -13.92 -8.73
N ASP A 87 13.03 -13.12 -7.72
CA ASP A 87 13.02 -13.51 -6.30
C ASP A 87 12.05 -14.69 -6.04
N HIS A 88 10.99 -14.81 -6.85
CA HIS A 88 9.97 -15.86 -6.72
C HIS A 88 10.03 -16.88 -7.87
N ASN A 89 11.06 -16.86 -8.72
CA ASN A 89 11.20 -17.75 -9.89
C ASN A 89 9.91 -17.85 -10.73
N LEU A 90 9.34 -16.70 -11.09
CA LEU A 90 8.09 -16.57 -11.85
C LEU A 90 8.39 -16.38 -13.34
N GLN A 91 7.51 -16.91 -14.20
CA GLN A 91 7.64 -16.76 -15.66
C GLN A 91 6.47 -16.00 -16.29
N TYR A 92 5.27 -16.16 -15.73
CA TYR A 92 4.05 -15.64 -16.34
C TYR A 92 3.23 -14.85 -15.33
N ALA A 93 2.49 -13.88 -15.83
CA ALA A 93 1.52 -13.12 -15.07
C ALA A 93 0.40 -12.60 -15.97
N PHE A 94 -0.72 -12.27 -15.34
CA PHE A 94 -1.79 -11.52 -15.97
C PHE A 94 -1.66 -10.04 -15.58
N GLY A 95 -1.77 -9.15 -16.55
CA GLY A 95 -1.92 -7.72 -16.32
C GLY A 95 -3.39 -7.33 -16.31
N SER A 96 -3.77 -6.45 -15.40
CA SER A 96 -5.10 -5.84 -15.36
C SER A 96 -4.98 -4.34 -15.13
N GLU A 97 -5.76 -3.59 -15.89
CA GLU A 97 -5.96 -2.15 -15.73
C GLU A 97 -7.40 -1.92 -15.28
N ASP A 98 -7.59 -1.09 -14.24
CA ASP A 98 -8.91 -0.68 -13.80
C ASP A 98 -8.88 0.74 -13.20
N ALA A 99 -10.00 1.45 -13.27
CA ALA A 99 -10.16 2.79 -12.75
C ALA A 99 -11.22 2.82 -11.64
N THR A 100 -10.84 3.31 -10.47
CA THR A 100 -11.74 3.39 -9.31
C THR A 100 -11.95 4.84 -8.87
N ASN A 101 -13.15 5.17 -8.39
CA ASN A 101 -13.46 6.49 -7.87
C ASN A 101 -12.75 6.70 -6.52
N ILE A 102 -12.18 7.89 -6.30
CA ILE A 102 -11.38 8.17 -5.10
C ILE A 102 -11.87 9.40 -4.34
N ILE A 103 -11.51 9.45 -3.05
CA ILE A 103 -11.66 10.68 -2.27
C ILE A 103 -10.66 11.70 -2.80
N LYS A 104 -11.19 12.74 -3.45
CA LYS A 104 -10.41 13.79 -4.10
C LYS A 104 -9.53 14.53 -3.09
N LYS A 105 -8.21 14.30 -3.16
CA LYS A 105 -7.24 14.92 -2.26
C LYS A 105 -5.97 15.29 -3.02
N ILE A 106 -5.54 16.54 -2.83
CA ILE A 106 -4.23 16.99 -3.29
C ILE A 106 -3.23 16.85 -2.16
N LYS A 107 -2.05 16.32 -2.47
CA LYS A 107 -0.94 16.23 -1.53
C LYS A 107 0.33 16.76 -2.19
N TYR A 108 1.03 17.63 -1.48
CA TYR A 108 2.36 18.07 -1.88
C TYR A 108 3.41 17.07 -1.36
N ASP A 109 4.33 16.65 -2.23
CA ASP A 109 5.55 15.93 -1.85
C ASP A 109 6.75 16.90 -1.92
N SER A 110 7.26 17.26 -0.74
CA SER A 110 8.40 18.16 -0.60
C SER A 110 9.73 17.53 -1.03
N THR A 111 9.78 16.22 -1.20
CA THR A 111 11.01 15.51 -1.61
C THR A 111 11.28 15.73 -3.09
N THR A 112 10.22 15.71 -3.89
CA THR A 112 10.25 15.84 -5.35
C THR A 112 9.83 17.23 -5.82
N ASN A 113 9.29 18.06 -4.92
CA ASN A 113 8.61 19.32 -5.22
C ASN A 113 7.48 19.13 -6.24
N THR A 114 6.60 18.16 -5.95
CA THR A 114 5.47 17.79 -6.82
C THR A 114 4.15 17.86 -6.10
N PHE A 115 3.09 18.18 -6.85
CA PHE A 115 1.73 17.86 -6.41
C PHE A 115 1.28 16.51 -6.94
N ASN A 116 0.63 15.75 -6.07
CA ASN A 116 -0.04 14.50 -6.40
C ASN A 116 -1.55 14.63 -6.20
N GLY A 117 -2.32 13.92 -7.02
CA GLY A 117 -3.79 13.87 -6.94
C GLY A 117 -4.54 14.79 -7.91
N PHE A 118 -3.84 15.44 -8.84
CA PHE A 118 -4.44 16.02 -10.04
C PHE A 118 -4.54 14.95 -11.15
N PRO A 119 -5.44 15.11 -12.14
CA PRO A 119 -5.38 14.31 -13.36
C PRO A 119 -3.99 14.41 -13.99
N THR A 120 -3.36 13.27 -14.19
CA THR A 120 -2.02 13.18 -14.78
C THR A 120 -2.14 13.21 -16.30
N PRO A 121 -1.49 14.16 -16.99
CA PRO A 121 -1.49 14.17 -18.45
C PRO A 121 -0.83 12.93 -19.03
N LEU A 122 -1.33 12.49 -20.18
CA LEU A 122 -0.85 11.33 -20.91
C LEU A 122 -0.06 11.79 -22.16
N ASP A 123 1.10 11.18 -22.40
CA ASP A 123 1.79 11.21 -23.71
C ASP A 123 1.61 9.84 -24.37
N ARG A 124 0.87 9.79 -25.49
CA ARG A 124 0.54 8.54 -26.20
C ARG A 124 -0.02 7.48 -25.25
N GLY A 125 -0.95 7.90 -24.39
CA GLY A 125 -1.57 7.04 -23.40
C GLY A 125 -0.75 6.75 -22.14
N VAL A 126 0.56 6.99 -22.14
CA VAL A 126 1.42 6.77 -20.99
C VAL A 126 1.41 8.00 -20.08
N PRO A 127 1.12 7.87 -18.77
CA PRO A 127 1.11 9.00 -17.86
C PRO A 127 2.51 9.60 -17.67
N ILE A 128 2.58 10.92 -17.61
CA ILE A 128 3.84 11.63 -17.43
C ILE A 128 4.17 11.70 -15.92
N LYS A 129 5.13 10.89 -15.49
CA LYS A 129 5.65 10.90 -14.11
C LYS A 129 6.08 12.32 -13.70
N GLU A 130 5.67 12.72 -12.49
CA GLU A 130 6.04 14.01 -11.89
C GLU A 130 5.66 15.25 -12.75
N TYR A 131 4.58 15.19 -13.54
CA TYR A 131 4.17 16.31 -14.42
C TYR A 131 4.04 17.65 -13.66
N TYR A 132 3.43 17.63 -12.48
CA TYR A 132 3.27 18.81 -11.63
C TYR A 132 4.49 19.10 -10.75
N ARG A 133 5.70 18.93 -11.31
CA ARG A 133 6.96 19.28 -10.66
C ARG A 133 7.38 20.70 -10.98
N THR A 134 7.77 21.45 -9.96
CA THR A 134 8.31 22.79 -10.15
C THR A 134 9.07 23.26 -8.91
N ASN A 135 10.06 24.12 -9.12
CA ASN A 135 10.75 24.83 -8.04
C ASN A 135 10.18 26.24 -7.81
N SER A 136 9.14 26.64 -8.55
CA SER A 136 8.47 27.94 -8.39
C SER A 136 7.20 27.82 -7.55
N PHE A 137 7.13 28.60 -6.47
CA PHE A 137 5.94 28.69 -5.63
C PHE A 137 4.73 29.26 -6.38
N ASP A 138 4.93 30.26 -7.23
CA ASP A 138 3.83 30.85 -8.02
C ASP A 138 3.18 29.82 -8.94
N LYS A 139 4.00 28.94 -9.54
CA LYS A 139 3.50 27.85 -10.37
C LYS A 139 2.76 26.79 -9.55
N LEU A 140 3.24 26.46 -8.34
CA LEU A 140 2.52 25.58 -7.42
C LEU A 140 1.15 26.16 -7.06
N LYS A 141 1.13 27.44 -6.66
CA LYS A 141 -0.10 28.15 -6.30
C LYS A 141 -1.08 28.17 -7.47
N LEU A 142 -0.61 28.52 -8.68
CA LEU A 142 -1.41 28.50 -9.88
C LEU A 142 -2.09 27.15 -10.09
N TRP A 143 -1.32 26.05 -10.09
CA TRP A 143 -1.88 24.71 -10.27
C TRP A 143 -2.87 24.31 -9.18
N PHE A 144 -2.61 24.69 -7.92
CA PHE A 144 -3.51 24.41 -6.82
C PHE A 144 -4.86 25.11 -6.96
N ASP A 145 -4.85 26.34 -7.48
CA ASP A 145 -6.05 27.15 -7.66
C ASP A 145 -6.79 26.82 -8.98
N SER A 146 -6.08 26.39 -10.02
CA SER A 146 -6.63 26.23 -11.38
C SER A 146 -7.01 24.80 -11.77
N ASN A 147 -6.36 23.79 -11.19
CA ASN A 147 -6.54 22.42 -11.64
C ASN A 147 -7.60 21.68 -10.83
N ASP A 148 -8.45 20.94 -11.52
CA ASP A 148 -9.40 20.05 -10.88
C ASP A 148 -8.69 18.88 -10.24
N LYS A 149 -9.24 18.42 -9.11
CA LYS A 149 -8.75 17.22 -8.43
C LYS A 149 -9.16 15.98 -9.20
N SER A 150 -8.28 14.99 -9.21
CA SER A 150 -8.54 13.70 -9.86
C SER A 150 -9.80 13.06 -9.29
N SER A 151 -10.67 12.59 -10.18
CA SER A 151 -11.91 11.91 -9.76
C SER A 151 -11.69 10.41 -9.65
N PHE A 152 -10.81 9.86 -10.49
CA PHE A 152 -10.51 8.44 -10.49
C PHE A 152 -9.03 8.20 -10.26
N LEU A 153 -8.71 7.01 -9.78
CA LEU A 153 -7.36 6.47 -9.75
C LEU A 153 -7.33 5.31 -10.73
N ASN A 154 -6.51 5.45 -11.76
CA ASN A 154 -6.21 4.34 -12.65
C ASN A 154 -5.10 3.49 -12.04
N VAL A 155 -5.26 2.17 -12.08
CA VAL A 155 -4.37 1.23 -11.41
C VAL A 155 -3.99 0.11 -12.38
N HIS A 156 -2.68 -0.13 -12.47
CA HIS A 156 -2.07 -1.20 -13.27
C HIS A 156 -1.55 -2.27 -12.31
N MET A 157 -2.22 -3.42 -12.28
CA MET A 157 -1.88 -4.54 -11.41
C MET A 157 -1.35 -5.71 -12.23
N ILE A 158 -0.35 -6.41 -11.68
CA ILE A 158 0.18 -7.65 -12.24
C ILE A 158 -0.09 -8.77 -11.24
N GLN A 159 -0.81 -9.79 -11.67
CA GLN A 159 -1.06 -11.01 -10.89
C GLN A 159 -0.17 -12.13 -11.43
N PRO A 160 0.90 -12.52 -10.70
CA PRO A 160 1.74 -13.62 -11.15
C PRO A 160 1.01 -14.95 -11.09
N VAL A 161 1.36 -15.83 -12.03
CA VAL A 161 0.86 -17.20 -12.09
C VAL A 161 1.88 -18.09 -11.40
N PRO A 162 1.52 -18.77 -10.30
CA PRO A 162 2.44 -19.68 -9.62
C PRO A 162 2.81 -20.84 -10.53
N SER A 163 4.07 -21.26 -10.48
CA SER A 163 4.48 -22.50 -11.15
C SER A 163 3.94 -23.71 -10.39
N THR A 164 3.69 -24.83 -11.09
CA THR A 164 3.09 -26.05 -10.53
C THR A 164 3.86 -26.64 -9.34
N ASN A 165 5.11 -26.25 -9.13
CA ASN A 165 6.01 -26.78 -8.11
C ASN A 165 6.20 -25.82 -6.92
N GLN A 166 5.47 -24.70 -6.88
CA GLN A 166 5.60 -23.71 -5.81
C GLN A 166 4.44 -23.79 -4.81
N ASN A 167 4.78 -24.01 -3.54
CA ASN A 167 3.84 -23.91 -2.41
C ASN A 167 3.59 -22.45 -1.97
N ILE A 168 4.20 -21.48 -2.64
CA ILE A 168 4.07 -20.05 -2.33
C ILE A 168 3.24 -19.41 -3.43
N ILE A 169 2.12 -18.80 -3.05
CA ILE A 169 1.31 -17.99 -3.94
C ILE A 169 1.90 -16.57 -3.93
N PRO A 170 2.53 -16.12 -5.04
CA PRO A 170 3.12 -14.79 -5.10
C PRO A 170 2.04 -13.70 -4.98
N SER A 171 2.33 -12.64 -4.24
CA SER A 171 1.40 -11.52 -4.09
C SER A 171 1.23 -10.75 -5.40
N PRO A 172 0.03 -10.19 -5.66
CA PRO A 172 -0.15 -9.23 -6.74
C PRO A 172 0.81 -8.04 -6.59
N PHE A 173 1.28 -7.52 -7.72
CA PHE A 173 2.23 -6.42 -7.79
C PHE A 173 1.57 -5.18 -8.41
N LEU A 174 1.62 -4.05 -7.70
CA LEU A 174 1.21 -2.76 -8.26
C LEU A 174 2.31 -2.21 -9.17
N LEU A 175 2.04 -2.23 -10.47
CA LEU A 175 2.97 -1.74 -11.48
C LEU A 175 2.97 -0.21 -11.57
N SER A 176 1.79 0.40 -11.62
CA SER A 176 1.62 1.86 -11.65
C SER A 176 0.24 2.27 -11.16
N ALA A 177 0.14 3.49 -10.62
CA ALA A 177 -1.14 4.13 -10.32
C ALA A 177 -1.05 5.64 -10.54
N TYR A 178 -2.10 6.24 -11.08
CA TYR A 178 -2.14 7.67 -11.36
C TYR A 178 -3.56 8.23 -11.41
N GLY A 179 -3.70 9.50 -11.01
CA GLY A 179 -4.95 10.21 -11.11
C GLY A 179 -5.39 10.40 -12.56
N ILE A 180 -6.65 10.11 -12.86
CA ILE A 180 -7.30 10.46 -14.11
C ILE A 180 -8.64 11.16 -13.87
N ASP A 181 -9.09 11.88 -14.89
CA ASP A 181 -10.47 12.30 -15.05
C ASP A 181 -11.14 11.47 -16.18
N ASN A 182 -12.40 11.78 -16.48
CA ASN A 182 -13.14 11.12 -17.55
C ASN A 182 -12.79 11.67 -18.95
N THR A 183 -11.58 12.20 -19.17
CA THR A 183 -11.18 12.78 -20.47
C THR A 183 -10.31 11.86 -21.34
N ALA A 184 -9.86 10.72 -20.80
CA ALA A 184 -9.07 9.75 -21.56
C ALA A 184 -9.84 9.26 -22.81
N THR A 185 -9.16 9.27 -23.96
CA THR A 185 -9.76 8.91 -25.24
C THR A 185 -9.41 7.49 -25.67
N ALA A 186 -10.14 6.96 -26.65
CA ALA A 186 -9.81 5.67 -27.26
C ALA A 186 -8.40 5.66 -27.88
N ASN A 187 -7.91 6.79 -28.39
CA ASN A 187 -6.55 6.88 -28.93
C ASN A 187 -5.49 6.76 -27.83
N ASP A 188 -5.74 7.34 -26.66
CA ASP A 188 -4.85 7.18 -25.51
C ASP A 188 -4.75 5.71 -25.10
N ILE A 189 -5.84 4.95 -25.21
CA ILE A 189 -5.82 3.51 -24.89
C ILE A 189 -5.04 2.72 -25.95
N LEU A 190 -5.23 3.04 -27.23
CA LEU A 190 -4.61 2.30 -28.35
C LEU A 190 -3.10 2.56 -28.51
N GLN A 191 -2.60 3.69 -28.02
CA GLN A 191 -1.20 4.09 -28.20
C GLN A 191 -0.27 3.74 -27.03
N ARG A 192 -0.80 3.13 -25.97
CA ARG A 192 -0.04 2.70 -24.79
C ARG A 192 0.98 1.61 -25.07
#